data_AF-A0AAE5X5W4-F1
#
_entry.id   AF-A0AAE5X5W4-F1
#
_cell.length_a   1.000
_cell.length_b   1.000
_cell.length_c   1.000
_cell.angle_alpha   90.00
_cell.angle_beta   90.00
_cell.angle_gamma   90.00
#
_symmetry.space_group_name_H-M   'P 1'
#
loop_
_entity.id
_entity.type
_entity.pdbx_description
1 polymer ?
#
loop_
_entity_poly.entity_id
_entity_poly.type
_entity_poly.pdbx_seq_one_letter_code
_entity_poly.pdbx_strand_id
1 'polypeptide(L)'
;MSNIIQFRSQRHDLGTSIAHCDCSAEIKSAALRASARNALSLLAGQFELAMEHAGEIELRIPDPKKRREFSDQIKRTRHLLEIVHLKILQI
;
A
#
# COMPACT_ATOMS: atom_id res chain seq x y z
N MET A 1 46.77 17.72 -9.32
CA MET A 1 46.02 18.99 -9.52
C MET A 1 44.55 18.66 -9.34
N SER A 2 43.97 19.00 -8.19
CA SER A 2 42.60 18.64 -7.82
C SER A 2 41.80 19.90 -7.52
N ASN A 3 40.85 20.24 -8.39
CA ASN A 3 39.95 21.37 -8.19
C ASN A 3 38.79 20.93 -7.28
N ILE A 4 38.80 21.41 -6.03
CA ILE A 4 37.66 21.29 -5.11
C ILE A 4 36.74 22.47 -5.39
N ILE A 5 35.53 22.19 -5.90
CA ILE A 5 34.48 23.21 -6.03
C ILE A 5 33.89 23.47 -4.64
N GLN A 6 34.31 24.56 -4.00
CA GLN A 6 33.66 25.07 -2.79
C GLN A 6 32.43 25.91 -3.18
N PHE A 7 31.23 25.35 -3.01
CA PHE A 7 30.00 26.14 -3.06
C PHE A 7 29.88 26.97 -1.78
N ARG A 8 30.20 28.27 -1.88
CA ARG A 8 29.88 29.25 -0.84
C ARG A 8 28.36 29.44 -0.79
N SER A 9 27.73 28.89 0.25
CA SER A 9 26.37 29.32 0.65
C SER A 9 26.49 30.63 1.43
N GLN A 10 26.52 31.75 0.71
CA GLN A 10 26.10 33.02 1.30
C GLN A 10 24.57 33.09 1.17
N ARG A 11 23.87 32.79 2.26
CA ARG A 11 22.51 33.28 2.47
C ARG A 11 22.43 33.93 3.83
N HIS A 12 22.70 35.23 3.83
CA HIS A 12 21.89 36.14 4.63
C HIS A 12 20.45 35.96 4.18
N ASP A 13 19.63 35.27 4.98
CA ASP A 13 18.17 35.40 4.96
C ASP A 13 17.63 34.96 6.32
N LEU A 14 17.66 35.93 7.25
CA LEU A 14 16.87 35.93 8.47
C LEU A 14 15.40 36.11 8.03
N GLY A 15 14.69 35.02 7.68
CA GLY A 15 13.27 35.14 7.30
C GLY A 15 12.53 33.93 6.74
N THR A 16 13.18 32.79 6.47
CA THR A 16 12.54 31.65 5.76
C THR A 16 12.75 30.28 6.43
N SER A 17 13.09 30.25 7.72
CA SER A 17 13.37 28.98 8.42
C SER A 17 12.12 28.16 8.77
N ILE A 18 10.91 28.73 8.68
CA ILE A 18 9.68 28.04 9.10
C ILE A 18 9.08 27.24 7.93
N ALA A 19 9.03 27.81 6.72
CA ALA A 19 8.41 27.17 5.55
C ALA A 19 9.17 25.93 5.01
N HIS A 20 10.48 25.83 5.27
CA HIS A 20 11.28 24.70 4.77
C HIS A 20 11.11 23.41 5.59
N CYS A 21 10.76 23.53 6.87
CA CYS A 21 10.61 22.38 7.78
C CYS A 21 9.30 21.63 7.51
N ASP A 22 8.21 22.37 7.30
CA ASP A 22 6.88 21.80 7.05
C ASP A 22 6.82 21.06 5.70
N CYS A 23 7.46 21.61 4.67
CA CYS A 23 7.54 20.96 3.35
C CYS A 23 8.31 19.62 3.42
N SER A 24 9.33 19.51 4.29
CA SER A 24 10.06 18.24 4.50
C SER A 24 9.20 17.18 5.19
N ALA A 25 8.39 17.57 6.18
CA ALA A 25 7.48 16.67 6.87
C ALA A 25 6.36 16.18 5.94
N GLU A 26 5.79 17.06 5.13
CA GLU A 26 4.79 16.72 4.12
C GLU A 26 5.33 15.75 3.06
N ILE A 27 6.54 16.00 2.54
CA ILE A 27 7.20 15.10 1.58
C ILE A 27 7.44 13.72 2.19
N LYS A 28 7.94 13.64 3.44
CA LYS A 28 8.14 12.36 4.14
C LYS A 28 6.84 11.63 4.40
N SER A 29 5.79 12.36 4.80
CA SER A 29 4.43 11.81 5.00
C SER A 29 3.84 11.27 3.70
N ALA A 30 3.98 12.01 2.59
CA ALA A 30 3.55 11.56 1.27
C ALA A 30 4.32 10.31 0.81
N ALA A 31 5.64 10.29 0.99
CA ALA A 31 6.47 9.13 0.66
C ALA A 31 6.08 7.90 1.49
N LEU A 32 5.80 8.08 2.79
CA LEU A 32 5.34 6.99 3.66
C LEU A 32 3.97 6.47 3.23
N ARG A 33 3.03 7.35 2.90
CA ARG A 33 1.70 6.97 2.38
C ARG A 33 1.80 6.21 1.07
N ALA A 34 2.63 6.68 0.13
CA ALA A 34 2.89 5.98 -1.12
C ALA A 34 3.52 4.59 -0.89
N SER A 35 4.48 4.49 0.03
CA SER A 35 5.09 3.21 0.40
C SER A 35 4.08 2.25 1.03
N ALA A 36 3.26 2.73 1.97
CA ALA A 36 2.19 1.95 2.60
C ALA A 36 1.16 1.47 1.56
N ARG A 37 0.73 2.36 0.68
CA ARG A 37 -0.18 2.05 -0.43
C ARG A 37 0.39 0.92 -1.30
N ASN A 38 1.65 1.03 -1.72
CA ASN A 38 2.30 0.01 -2.55
C ASN A 38 2.37 -1.35 -1.84
N ALA A 39 2.78 -1.37 -0.56
CA ALA A 39 2.85 -2.60 0.22
C ALA A 39 1.47 -3.26 0.37
N LEU A 40 0.43 -2.46 0.67
CA LEU A 40 -0.94 -2.95 0.80
C LEU A 40 -1.49 -3.45 -0.55
N SER A 41 -1.19 -2.79 -1.67
CA SER A 41 -1.56 -3.25 -3.01
C SER A 41 -0.92 -4.60 -3.34
N LEU A 42 0.36 -4.80 -3.00
CA LEU A 42 1.04 -6.08 -3.19
C LEU A 42 0.39 -7.19 -2.37
N LEU A 43 0.07 -6.92 -1.10
CA LEU A 43 -0.63 -7.86 -0.23
C LEU A 43 -2.03 -8.19 -0.75
N ALA A 44 -2.78 -7.19 -1.23
CA ALA A 44 -4.09 -7.39 -1.83
C ALA A 44 -4.01 -8.35 -3.03
N GLY A 45 -3.03 -8.17 -3.92
CA GLY A 45 -2.80 -9.10 -5.04
C GLY A 45 -2.50 -10.53 -4.59
N GLN A 46 -1.77 -10.74 -3.48
CA GLN A 46 -1.57 -12.09 -2.93
C GLN A 46 -2.88 -12.71 -2.43
N PHE A 47 -3.78 -11.92 -1.86
CA PHE A 47 -5.11 -12.41 -1.49
C PHE A 47 -5.98 -12.74 -2.70
N GLU A 48 -5.88 -11.99 -3.80
CA GLU A 48 -6.58 -12.31 -5.05
C GLU A 48 -6.19 -13.70 -5.57
N LEU A 49 -4.88 -13.96 -5.67
CA LEU A 49 -4.35 -15.26 -6.05
C LEU A 49 -4.82 -16.37 -5.10
N ALA A 50 -4.79 -16.12 -3.79
CA ALA A 50 -5.29 -17.06 -2.80
C ALA A 50 -6.79 -17.38 -2.97
N MET A 51 -7.61 -16.40 -3.40
CA MET A 51 -9.03 -16.59 -3.68
C MET A 51 -9.27 -17.38 -4.97
N GLU A 52 -8.44 -17.22 -6.00
CA GLU A 52 -8.48 -18.06 -7.19
C GLU A 52 -8.20 -19.52 -6.82
N HIS A 53 -7.12 -19.76 -6.05
CA HIS A 53 -6.76 -21.10 -5.59
C HIS A 53 -7.84 -21.70 -4.67
N ALA A 54 -8.46 -20.90 -3.82
CA ALA A 54 -9.60 -21.35 -3.00
C ALA A 54 -10.76 -21.82 -3.90
N GLY A 55 -11.06 -21.11 -4.99
CA GLY A 55 -12.08 -21.53 -5.96
C GLY A 55 -11.79 -22.91 -6.56
N GLU A 56 -10.53 -23.22 -6.89
CA GLU A 56 -10.15 -24.55 -7.37
C GLU A 56 -10.34 -25.64 -6.31
N ILE A 57 -10.06 -25.32 -5.04
CA ILE A 57 -10.28 -26.23 -3.90
C ILE A 57 -11.77 -26.50 -3.70
N GLU A 58 -12.62 -25.47 -3.79
CA GLU A 58 -14.08 -25.59 -3.63
C GLU A 58 -14.67 -26.68 -4.53
N LEU A 59 -14.23 -26.72 -5.80
CA LEU A 59 -14.70 -27.70 -6.79
C LEU A 59 -14.36 -29.14 -6.41
N ARG A 60 -13.30 -29.34 -5.63
CA ARG A 60 -12.82 -30.66 -5.20
C ARG A 60 -13.47 -31.13 -3.89
N ILE A 61 -14.26 -30.29 -3.20
CA ILE A 61 -14.93 -30.67 -1.96
C ILE A 61 -16.13 -31.57 -2.30
N PRO A 62 -16.16 -32.85 -1.90
CA PRO A 62 -17.23 -33.77 -2.30
C PRO A 62 -18.54 -33.54 -1.53
N ASP A 63 -18.44 -33.13 -0.25
CA ASP A 63 -19.60 -32.89 0.62
C ASP A 63 -20.28 -31.56 0.24
N PRO A 64 -21.55 -31.57 -0.19
CA PRO A 64 -22.24 -30.37 -0.63
C PRO A 64 -22.44 -29.34 0.48
N LYS A 65 -22.58 -29.77 1.74
CA LYS A 65 -22.75 -28.85 2.87
C LYS A 65 -21.44 -28.11 3.14
N LYS A 66 -20.33 -28.85 3.23
CA LYS A 66 -19.00 -28.26 3.43
C LYS A 66 -18.58 -27.38 2.25
N ARG A 67 -18.93 -27.78 1.03
CA ARG A 67 -18.69 -26.96 -0.17
C ARG A 67 -19.41 -25.63 -0.07
N ARG A 68 -20.69 -25.62 0.34
CA ARG A 68 -21.45 -24.38 0.51
C ARG A 68 -20.84 -23.48 1.59
N GLU A 69 -20.51 -24.03 2.75
CA GLU A 69 -19.87 -23.28 3.84
C GLU A 69 -18.54 -22.64 3.38
N PHE A 70 -17.73 -23.39 2.64
CA PHE A 70 -16.48 -22.91 2.07
C PHE A 70 -16.71 -21.82 1.01
N SER A 71 -17.70 -22.00 0.12
CA SER A 71 -18.12 -21.00 -0.87
C SER A 71 -18.53 -19.68 -0.23
N ASP A 72 -19.30 -19.76 0.86
CA ASP A 72 -19.74 -18.57 1.60
C ASP A 72 -18.56 -17.86 2.25
N GLN A 73 -17.55 -18.61 2.71
CA GLN A 73 -16.31 -18.03 3.23
C GLN A 73 -15.52 -17.32 2.12
N ILE A 74 -15.36 -17.93 0.94
CA ILE A 74 -14.72 -17.28 -0.22
C ILE A 74 -15.42 -15.97 -0.57
N LYS A 75 -16.76 -15.97 -0.63
CA LYS A 75 -17.55 -14.77 -0.93
C LYS A 75 -17.32 -13.66 0.09
N ARG A 76 -17.33 -13.99 1.39
CA ARG A 76 -17.06 -13.02 2.47
C ARG A 76 -15.65 -12.45 2.35
N THR A 77 -14.64 -13.30 2.11
CA THR A 77 -13.25 -12.86 1.97
C THR A 77 -13.07 -11.97 0.73
N ARG A 78 -13.72 -12.31 -0.40
CA ARG A 78 -13.71 -11.47 -1.60
C ARG A 78 -14.31 -10.09 -1.34
N HIS A 79 -15.43 -10.03 -0.62
CA HIS A 79 -16.03 -8.75 -0.24
C HIS A 79 -15.12 -7.91 0.67
N LEU A 80 -14.44 -8.53 1.63
CA LEU A 80 -13.45 -7.83 2.46
C LEU A 80 -12.28 -7.29 1.61
N LEU A 81 -11.85 -8.03 0.59
CA LEU A 81 -10.81 -7.59 -0.33
C LEU A 81 -11.23 -6.39 -1.17
N GLU A 82 -12.50 -6.33 -1.62
CA GLU A 82 -13.07 -5.15 -2.27
C GLU A 82 -13.01 -3.92 -1.35
N ILE A 83 -13.34 -4.08 -0.07
CA ILE A 83 -13.26 -2.99 0.92
C ILE A 83 -11.79 -2.55 1.11
N VAL A 84 -10.84 -3.49 1.16
CA VAL A 84 -9.41 -3.19 1.25
C VAL A 84 -8.96 -2.36 0.06
N HIS A 85 -9.36 -2.71 -1.16
CA HIS A 85 -9.05 -1.91 -2.35
C HIS A 85 -9.58 -0.49 -2.26
N LEU A 86 -10.83 -0.31 -1.82
CA LEU A 86 -11.41 1.01 -1.60
C LEU A 86 -10.63 1.81 -0.54
N LYS A 87 -10.12 1.16 0.50
CA LYS A 87 -9.32 1.80 1.55
C LYS A 87 -7.92 2.17 1.07
N ILE A 88 -7.28 1.34 0.25
CA ILE A 88 -5.98 1.64 -0.36
C ILE A 88 -6.07 2.88 -1.25
N LEU A 89 -7.18 3.07 -1.98
CA LEU A 89 -7.41 4.26 -2.81
C LEU A 89 -7.56 5.56 -1.99
N GLN A 90 -7.86 5.47 -0.69
CA GLN A 90 -8.01 6.60 0.23
C GLN A 90 -6.69 7.00 0.93
N ILE A 91 -5.59 6.26 0.70
CA ILE A 91 -4.24 6.54 1.23
C ILE A 91 -3.48 7.45 0.26
#